data_AF-A0A0C9QHI5-F1
#
_entry.id   AF-A0A0C9QHI5-F1
#
_cell.length_a   1.000
_cell.length_b   1.000
_cell.length_c   1.000
_cell.angle_alpha   90.00
_cell.angle_beta   90.00
_cell.angle_gamma   90.00
#
_symmetry.space_group_name_H-M   'P 1'
#
loop_
_entity.id
_entity.type
_entity.pdbx_description
1 polymer ?
#
loop_
_entity_poly.entity_id
_entity_poly.type
_entity_poly.pdbx_seq_one_letter_code
_entity_poly.pdbx_strand_id
1 'polypeptide(L)'
;MKKARNVLAVLVMFVGIGAFTSANPVGADSWRLVQKWFKSDYNIYTKKNTDFDFQNKTIPASAYYLNTDWYQIGSGWNYIRYQNTRHYHGGY
;
A
#
# COMPACT_ATOMS: atom_id res chain seq x y z
N MET A 1 20.10 47.12 11.57
CA MET A 1 19.06 46.59 10.64
C MET A 1 19.76 45.54 9.78
N LYS A 2 19.42 44.25 9.68
CA LYS A 2 18.18 43.46 9.74
C LYS A 2 18.40 42.16 10.56
N LYS A 3 17.32 41.63 11.14
CA LYS A 3 17.12 40.23 11.64
C LYS A 3 17.43 39.24 10.50
N ALA A 4 17.70 37.94 10.65
CA ALA A 4 17.25 36.85 11.52
C ALA A 4 18.17 35.63 11.15
N ARG A 5 18.18 34.41 11.71
CA ARG A 5 17.48 33.67 12.77
C ARG A 5 18.25 32.34 12.85
N ASN A 6 18.59 31.87 14.05
CA ASN A 6 19.07 30.50 14.25
C ASN A 6 17.98 29.51 13.84
N VAL A 7 18.29 28.55 12.94
CA VAL A 7 17.41 27.40 12.67
C VAL A 7 18.23 26.12 12.78
N LEU A 8 18.23 25.64 14.02
CA LEU A 8 18.10 24.25 14.49
C LEU A 8 18.37 23.15 13.45
N ALA A 9 19.45 22.40 13.68
CA ALA A 9 19.69 21.09 13.11
C ALA A 9 18.57 20.12 13.52
N VAL A 10 17.95 19.44 12.55
CA VAL A 10 17.17 18.24 12.79
C VAL A 10 17.77 17.11 11.95
N LEU A 11 18.59 16.33 12.64
CA LEU A 11 19.03 15.00 12.26
C LEU A 11 17.80 14.08 12.29
N VAL A 12 17.21 13.76 11.14
CA VAL A 12 16.22 12.68 11.08
C VAL A 12 16.96 11.41 10.72
N MET A 13 17.15 10.57 11.74
CA MET A 13 17.60 9.20 11.63
C MET A 13 16.62 8.42 10.74
N PHE A 14 17.07 8.01 9.55
CA PHE A 14 16.45 6.88 8.85
C PHE A 14 17.06 5.60 9.39
N VAL A 15 16.59 5.17 10.57
CA VAL A 15 16.86 3.83 11.11
C VAL A 15 15.55 3.04 11.13
N GLY A 16 15.55 1.93 10.40
CA GLY A 16 14.49 0.92 10.34
C GLY A 16 13.47 1.22 9.25
N ILE A 17 13.24 0.40 8.23
CA ILE A 17 13.39 -1.06 8.10
C ILE A 17 13.67 -1.32 6.61
N GLY A 18 14.94 -1.53 6.25
CA GLY A 18 15.35 -2.09 4.96
C GLY A 18 15.88 -3.50 5.14
N ALA A 19 15.16 -4.31 5.92
CA ALA A 19 15.49 -5.70 6.17
C ALA A 19 15.28 -6.50 4.87
N PHE A 20 16.38 -7.04 4.35
CA PHE A 20 16.45 -8.23 3.49
C PHE A 20 15.50 -8.29 2.27
N THR A 21 15.95 -7.77 1.12
CA THR A 21 15.60 -8.43 -0.14
C THR A 21 16.60 -9.56 -0.37
N SER A 22 16.41 -10.70 0.29
CA SER A 22 16.94 -11.95 -0.26
C SER A 22 16.23 -12.15 -1.60
N ALA A 23 16.91 -11.79 -2.68
CA ALA A 23 16.52 -12.19 -4.03
C ALA A 23 16.81 -13.69 -4.16
N ASN A 24 16.05 -14.52 -3.44
CA ASN A 24 15.90 -15.90 -3.84
C ASN A 24 15.18 -15.84 -5.18
N PRO A 25 15.75 -16.36 -6.28
CA PRO A 25 15.00 -16.51 -7.51
C PRO A 25 13.82 -17.43 -7.20
N VAL A 26 12.65 -16.83 -6.99
CA VAL A 26 11.40 -17.55 -6.82
C VAL A 26 11.21 -18.26 -8.15
N GLY A 27 11.43 -19.58 -8.17
CA GLY A 27 11.41 -20.36 -9.40
C GLY A 27 10.13 -20.08 -10.20
N ALA A 28 10.19 -20.15 -11.52
CA ALA A 28 9.05 -19.83 -12.38
C ALA A 28 7.75 -20.60 -12.02
N ASP A 29 7.88 -21.71 -11.31
CA ASP A 29 6.79 -22.60 -10.84
C ASP A 29 6.38 -22.38 -9.37
N SER A 30 6.93 -21.38 -8.70
CA SER A 30 6.60 -21.07 -7.30
C SER A 30 5.31 -20.26 -7.20
N TRP A 31 4.64 -20.36 -6.06
CA TRP A 31 3.39 -19.65 -5.77
C TRP A 31 3.59 -18.70 -4.60
N ARG A 32 2.95 -17.53 -4.65
CA ARG A 32 3.00 -16.53 -3.58
C ARG A 32 1.60 -16.05 -3.19
N LEU A 33 1.44 -15.74 -1.91
CA LEU A 33 0.22 -15.16 -1.37
C LEU A 33 0.22 -13.65 -1.59
N VAL A 34 -0.83 -13.11 -2.20
CA VAL A 34 -0.97 -11.67 -2.44
C VAL A 34 -2.37 -11.19 -2.06
N GLN A 35 -2.51 -9.90 -1.77
CA GLN A 35 -3.80 -9.29 -1.48
C GLN A 35 -4.66 -9.22 -2.75
N LYS A 36 -5.84 -9.85 -2.73
CA LYS A 36 -6.84 -9.82 -3.80
C LYS A 36 -7.70 -8.57 -3.73
N TRP A 37 -8.25 -8.29 -2.55
CA TRP A 37 -9.01 -7.08 -2.30
C TRP A 37 -8.83 -6.64 -0.86
N PHE A 38 -9.14 -5.37 -0.61
CA PHE A 38 -9.16 -4.77 0.72
C PHE A 38 -10.20 -3.65 0.76
N LYS A 39 -10.68 -3.27 1.94
CA LYS A 39 -11.48 -2.05 2.11
C LYS A 39 -10.61 -0.92 2.63
N SER A 40 -11.00 0.30 2.32
CA SER A 40 -10.32 1.49 2.83
C SER A 40 -11.30 2.61 3.09
N ASP A 41 -11.08 3.37 4.15
CA ASP A 41 -11.81 4.60 4.45
C ASP A 41 -10.92 5.79 4.12
N TYR A 42 -11.38 6.62 3.18
CA TYR A 42 -10.77 7.89 2.83
C TYR A 42 -11.36 9.01 3.67
N ASN A 43 -10.57 9.60 4.56
CA ASN A 43 -11.02 10.73 5.35
C ASN A 43 -11.03 12.02 4.53
N ILE A 44 -12.21 12.62 4.38
CA ILE A 44 -12.39 13.79 3.50
C ILE A 44 -11.74 15.07 4.04
N TYR A 45 -11.47 15.15 5.34
CA TYR A 45 -10.84 16.30 5.99
C TYR A 45 -9.31 16.18 6.00
N THR A 46 -8.80 15.02 6.43
CA THR A 46 -7.34 14.80 6.55
C THR A 46 -6.70 14.32 5.26
N LYS A 47 -7.51 13.93 4.25
CA LYS A 47 -7.07 13.39 2.96
C LYS A 47 -6.24 12.12 3.08
N LYS A 48 -6.40 11.38 4.19
CA LYS A 48 -5.69 10.12 4.48
C LYS A 48 -6.59 8.91 4.20
N ASN A 49 -5.98 7.82 3.74
CA ASN A 49 -6.61 6.51 3.63
C ASN A 49 -6.23 5.64 4.83
N THR A 50 -7.20 4.88 5.33
CA THR A 50 -6.98 3.81 6.30
C THR A 50 -7.52 2.52 5.72
N ASP A 51 -6.64 1.55 5.51
CA ASP A 51 -7.00 0.23 5.00
C ASP A 51 -7.46 -0.67 6.15
N PHE A 52 -8.54 -1.40 5.94
CA PHE A 52 -9.10 -2.36 6.90
C PHE A 52 -9.81 -3.47 6.12
N ASP A 53 -9.84 -4.69 6.67
CA ASP A 53 -10.46 -5.86 6.03
C ASP A 53 -9.84 -6.22 4.66
N PHE A 54 -9.35 -7.43 4.50
CA PHE A 54 -8.69 -7.84 3.27
C PHE A 54 -8.85 -9.33 3.03
N GLN A 55 -8.76 -9.71 1.76
CA GLN A 55 -8.68 -11.09 1.34
C GLN A 55 -7.42 -11.30 0.51
N ASN A 56 -6.75 -12.42 0.77
CA ASN A 56 -5.61 -12.85 -0.02
C ASN A 56 -6.03 -13.88 -1.09
N LYS A 57 -5.21 -14.00 -2.13
CA LYS A 57 -5.24 -15.08 -3.11
C LYS A 57 -3.82 -15.57 -3.35
N THR A 58 -3.68 -16.85 -3.68
CA THR A 58 -2.41 -17.40 -4.14
C THR A 58 -2.31 -17.18 -5.64
N ILE A 59 -1.17 -16.69 -6.13
CA ILE A 59 -0.87 -16.54 -7.55
C ILE A 59 0.51 -17.13 -7.87
N PRO A 60 0.78 -17.51 -9.12
CA PRO A 60 2.14 -17.84 -9.55
C PRO A 60 3.09 -16.69 -9.26
N ALA A 61 4.34 -16.99 -8.92
CA ALA A 61 5.35 -15.98 -8.64
C ALA A 61 5.73 -15.19 -9.89
N SER A 62 5.52 -15.78 -11.08
CA SER A 62 5.65 -15.13 -12.39
C SER A 62 4.58 -14.05 -12.64
N ALA A 63 3.44 -14.13 -11.96
CA ALA A 63 2.38 -13.15 -12.10
C ALA A 63 2.76 -11.82 -11.43
N TYR A 64 2.48 -10.70 -12.08
CA TYR A 64 2.82 -9.36 -11.59
C TYR A 64 1.58 -8.49 -11.39
N TYR A 65 1.70 -7.48 -10.54
CA TYR A 65 0.64 -6.52 -10.25
C TYR A 65 0.40 -5.59 -11.45
N LEU A 66 -0.86 -5.39 -11.82
CA LEU A 66 -1.26 -4.45 -12.87
C LEU A 66 -1.72 -3.12 -12.28
N ASN A 67 -2.88 -3.15 -11.64
CA ASN A 67 -3.57 -1.97 -11.14
C ASN A 67 -4.50 -2.34 -9.97
N THR A 68 -5.06 -1.31 -9.35
CA THR A 68 -6.09 -1.44 -8.33
C THR A 68 -7.29 -0.63 -8.77
N ASP A 69 -8.45 -1.26 -8.80
CA ASP A 69 -9.72 -0.57 -8.99
C ASP A 69 -10.31 -0.19 -7.64
N TRP A 70 -10.90 1.00 -7.57
CA TRP A 70 -11.48 1.56 -6.36
C TRP A 70 -12.98 1.74 -6.57
N TYR A 71 -13.79 0.97 -5.84
CA TYR A 71 -15.25 1.04 -5.93
C TYR A 71 -15.81 1.61 -4.63
N GLN A 72 -16.52 2.74 -4.70
CA GLN A 72 -17.18 3.29 -3.52
C GLN A 72 -18.32 2.36 -3.10
N ILE A 73 -18.25 1.83 -1.88
CA ILE A 73 -19.25 0.91 -1.31
C ILE A 73 -20.03 1.54 -0.15
N GLY A 74 -19.66 2.75 0.28
CA GLY A 74 -20.35 3.46 1.33
C GLY A 74 -19.68 4.79 1.69
N SER A 75 -20.24 5.45 2.69
CA SER A 75 -19.69 6.70 3.25
C SER A 75 -20.22 6.89 4.67
N GLY A 76 -19.46 7.62 5.48
CA GLY A 76 -19.86 8.09 6.80
C GLY A 76 -19.70 9.60 6.92
N TRP A 77 -19.82 10.11 8.14
CA TRP A 77 -19.75 11.55 8.41
C TRP A 77 -18.41 12.18 7.97
N ASN A 78 -17.29 11.49 8.16
CA ASN A 78 -15.95 12.00 7.83
C ASN A 78 -15.16 11.12 6.87
N TYR A 79 -15.78 10.11 6.24
CA TYR A 79 -15.08 9.22 5.33
C TYR A 79 -15.91 8.75 4.14
N ILE A 80 -15.24 8.44 3.04
CA ILE A 80 -15.78 7.68 1.92
C ILE A 80 -15.15 6.28 1.96
N ARG A 81 -15.97 5.24 1.85
CA ARG A 81 -15.51 3.85 1.92
C ARG A 81 -15.39 3.24 0.54
N TYR A 82 -14.24 2.66 0.28
CA TYR A 82 -13.94 1.96 -0.96
C TYR A 82 -13.72 0.46 -0.71
N GLN A 83 -14.13 -0.36 -1.67
CA GLN A 83 -13.61 -1.70 -1.87
C GLN A 83 -12.61 -1.66 -3.02
N ASN A 84 -11.38 -2.02 -2.71
CA ASN A 84 -10.25 -1.95 -3.61
C ASN A 84 -9.91 -3.35 -4.11
N THR A 85 -9.96 -3.56 -5.42
CA THR A 85 -9.65 -4.86 -6.04
C THR A 85 -8.33 -4.77 -6.78
N ARG A 86 -7.37 -5.64 -6.42
CA ARG A 86 -6.05 -5.70 -7.07
C ARG A 86 -6.05 -6.71 -8.20
N HIS A 87 -5.64 -6.26 -9.37
CA HIS A 87 -5.50 -7.08 -10.56
C HIS A 87 -4.05 -7.49 -10.76
N TYR A 88 -3.88 -8.74 -11.17
CA TYR A 88 -2.58 -9.33 -11.42
C TYR A 88 -2.63 -10.04 -12.78
N HIS A 89 -1.58 -9.91 -13.57
CA HIS A 89 -1.44 -10.55 -14.88
C HIS A 89 -0.40 -11.66 -14.82
N GLY A 90 -0.56 -12.69 -15.66
CA GLY A 90 0.47 -13.72 -15.85
C GLY A 90 0.37 -14.92 -14.91
N GLY A 91 -0.83 -15.35 -14.52
CA GLY A 91 -1.05 -16.62 -13.83
C GLY A 91 -2.28 -17.33 -14.38
N TYR A 92 -2.07 -18.52 -14.96
CA TYR A 92 -3.11 -19.39 -15.51
C TYR A 92 -3.98 -19.99 -14.41
#